data_AF-T0ZU36-F1
#
_entry.id   AF-T0ZU36-F1
#
_cell.length_a   1.000
_cell.length_b   1.000
_cell.length_c   1.000
_cell.angle_alpha   90.00
_cell.angle_beta   90.00
_cell.angle_gamma   90.00
#
_symmetry.space_group_name_H-M   'P 1'
#
loop_
_entity.id
_entity.type
_entity.pdbx_description
1 polymer ?
#
loop_
_entity_poly.entity_id
_entity_poly.type
_entity_poly.pdbx_seq_one_letter_code
_entity_poly.pdbx_strand_id
1 'polypeptide(L)'
;ALFLQVLKLCQEADLIGGTRMALDGTKVKASASKHRAMSHGKMLEKEKQLDEELRQSIEEYFRKVAENDAEEDRKFGKGNNPYLGDPTIKSKKDRLEKIRKAEEALAERERQKAKAAGTAPGPIDPKTQYNFTDPESRIMPDGANRGSFVRAYNCQAVVDGKAQIIVAAEA
;
A
#
# COMPACT_ATOMS: atom_id res chain seq x y z
N ALA A 1 21.87 -10.70 9.65
CA ALA A 1 22.80 -11.78 10.06
C ALA A 1 23.99 -11.31 10.93
N LEU A 2 24.29 -10.00 11.01
CA LEU A 2 25.39 -9.45 11.82
C LEU A 2 25.31 -9.80 13.32
N PHE A 3 24.11 -9.79 13.90
CA PHE A 3 23.89 -10.11 15.31
C PHE A 3 24.45 -11.49 15.71
N LEU A 4 24.19 -12.52 14.90
CA LEU A 4 24.72 -13.87 15.13
C LEU A 4 26.25 -13.95 14.97
N GLN A 5 26.83 -13.14 14.08
CA GLN A 5 28.29 -13.09 13.92
C GLN A 5 28.96 -12.48 15.14
N VAL A 6 28.39 -11.40 15.69
CA VAL A 6 28.88 -10.78 16.93
C VAL A 6 28.73 -11.73 18.11
N LEU A 7 27.60 -12.44 18.22
CA LEU A 7 27.41 -13.43 19.29
C LEU A 7 28.42 -14.57 19.24
N LYS A 8 28.78 -15.05 18.04
CA LYS A 8 29.84 -16.06 17.88
C LYS A 8 31.19 -15.55 18.38
N LEU A 9 31.55 -14.31 18.07
CA LEU A 9 32.78 -13.69 18.60
C LEU A 9 32.73 -13.56 20.13
N CYS A 10 31.58 -13.17 20.70
CA CYS A 10 31.40 -13.12 22.15
C CYS A 10 31.52 -14.51 22.79
N GLN A 11 31.04 -15.57 22.13
CA GLN A 11 31.18 -16.94 22.59
C GLN A 11 32.65 -17.42 22.53
N GLU A 12 33.36 -17.14 21.43
CA GLU A 12 34.80 -17.44 21.29
C GLU A 12 35.66 -16.69 22.33
N ALA A 13 35.25 -15.47 22.69
CA ALA A 13 35.88 -14.67 23.74
C ALA A 13 35.42 -15.03 25.17
N ASP A 14 34.66 -16.12 25.35
CA ASP A 14 34.15 -16.59 26.65
C ASP A 14 33.31 -15.54 27.41
N LEU A 15 32.56 -14.68 26.69
CA LEU A 15 31.71 -13.64 27.29
C LEU A 15 30.28 -14.10 27.59
N ILE A 16 29.88 -15.28 27.09
CA ILE A 16 28.52 -15.82 27.25
C ILE A 16 28.57 -17.01 28.19
N GLY A 17 27.91 -16.90 29.35
CA GLY A 17 27.91 -17.95 30.37
C GLY A 17 26.82 -19.01 30.20
N GLY A 18 25.65 -18.64 29.68
CA GLY A 18 24.49 -19.52 29.47
C GLY A 18 23.75 -19.94 30.75
N THR A 19 24.34 -19.75 31.93
CA THR A 19 23.80 -20.24 33.22
C THR A 19 22.66 -19.39 33.77
N ARG A 20 22.69 -18.07 33.54
CA ARG A 20 21.67 -17.14 34.02
C ARG A 20 21.30 -16.20 32.89
N MET A 21 20.00 -16.14 32.59
CA MET A 21 19.47 -15.24 31.59
C MET A 21 18.40 -14.35 32.21
N ALA A 22 18.37 -13.09 31.83
CA ALA A 22 17.33 -12.14 32.17
C ALA A 22 16.50 -11.83 30.91
N LEU A 23 15.18 -11.85 31.03
CA LEU A 23 14.25 -11.43 29.99
C LEU A 23 13.64 -10.09 30.41
N ASP A 24 13.77 -9.08 29.56
CA ASP A 24 13.13 -7.78 29.77
C ASP A 24 12.44 -7.29 28.50
N GLY A 25 11.36 -6.54 28.69
CA GLY A 25 10.54 -6.00 27.62
C GLY A 25 10.58 -4.46 27.63
N THR A 26 10.85 -3.88 26.47
CA THR A 26 10.83 -2.41 26.29
C THR A 26 9.91 -2.00 25.15
N LYS A 27 9.30 -0.81 25.30
CA LYS A 27 8.47 -0.21 24.26
C LYS A 27 9.33 0.67 23.39
N VAL A 28 9.52 0.27 22.13
CA VAL A 28 10.23 1.10 21.14
C VAL A 28 9.19 1.87 20.34
N LYS A 29 9.27 3.20 20.36
CA LYS A 29 8.33 4.06 19.63
C LYS A 29 8.41 3.77 18.12
N ALA A 30 7.25 3.53 17.52
CA ALA A 30 7.13 3.43 16.08
C ALA A 30 7.24 4.82 15.44
N SER A 31 7.77 4.90 14.22
CA SER A 31 7.74 6.13 13.41
C SER A 31 6.35 6.32 12.79
N ALA A 32 5.34 6.44 13.65
CA ALA A 32 3.94 6.43 13.27
C ALA A 32 3.25 7.74 13.70
N SER A 33 2.78 8.52 12.73
CA SER A 33 1.99 9.71 13.01
C SER A 33 0.58 9.31 13.47
N LYS A 34 0.15 9.84 14.63
CA LYS A 34 -1.22 9.67 15.15
C LYS A 34 -2.29 10.16 14.15
N HIS A 35 -1.93 11.13 13.30
CA HIS A 35 -2.80 11.72 12.30
C HIS A 35 -2.88 10.94 10.98
N ARG A 36 -2.04 9.90 10.81
CA ARG A 36 -2.03 9.02 9.62
C ARG A 36 -2.66 7.66 9.90
N ALA A 37 -3.25 7.45 11.07
CA ALA A 37 -4.05 6.26 11.35
C ALA A 37 -5.51 6.52 10.96
N MET A 38 -6.11 5.64 10.16
CA MET A 38 -7.54 5.69 9.83
C MET A 38 -8.22 4.38 10.29
N SER A 39 -9.45 4.48 10.80
CA SER A 39 -10.25 3.30 11.12
C SER A 39 -10.82 2.67 9.86
N HIS A 40 -11.10 1.37 9.90
CA HIS A 40 -11.70 0.64 8.77
C HIS A 40 -13.02 1.29 8.30
N GLY A 41 -13.90 1.69 9.23
CA GLY A 41 -15.13 2.40 8.88
C GLY A 41 -14.89 3.73 8.14
N LYS A 42 -13.87 4.51 8.54
CA LYS A 42 -13.51 5.76 7.84
C LYS A 42 -12.86 5.50 6.49
N MET A 43 -12.16 4.38 6.33
CA MET A 43 -11.64 3.97 5.02
C MET A 43 -12.76 3.66 4.04
N LEU A 44 -13.78 2.89 4.45
CA LEU A 44 -14.93 2.56 3.60
C LEU A 44 -15.70 3.80 3.14
N GLU A 45 -15.92 4.77 4.03
CA GLU A 45 -16.58 6.03 3.64
C GLU A 45 -15.74 6.85 2.67
N LYS A 46 -14.41 6.87 2.85
CA LYS A 46 -13.50 7.57 1.95
C LYS A 46 -13.35 6.87 0.60
N GLU A 47 -13.42 5.54 0.58
CA GLU A 47 -13.47 4.75 -0.66
C GLU A 47 -14.70 5.11 -1.48
N LYS A 48 -15.89 5.16 -0.88
CA LYS A 48 -17.12 5.63 -1.56
C LYS A 48 -16.99 7.06 -2.09
N GLN A 49 -16.40 7.97 -1.32
CA GLN A 49 -16.16 9.35 -1.76
C GLN A 49 -15.24 9.41 -2.97
N LEU A 50 -14.12 8.67 -2.94
CA LEU A 50 -13.17 8.60 -4.05
C LEU A 50 -13.78 7.95 -5.30
N ASP A 51 -14.60 6.92 -5.12
CA ASP A 51 -15.32 6.29 -6.24
C ASP A 51 -16.30 7.27 -6.90
N GLU A 52 -16.98 8.09 -6.11
CA GLU A 52 -17.90 9.11 -6.61
C GLU A 52 -17.14 10.25 -7.32
N GLU A 53 -16.06 10.75 -6.74
CA GLU A 53 -15.18 11.73 -7.39
C GLU A 53 -14.60 11.20 -8.70
N LEU A 54 -14.18 9.92 -8.72
CA LEU A 54 -13.68 9.28 -9.92
C LEU A 54 -14.76 9.22 -11.01
N ARG A 55 -15.99 8.82 -10.67
CA ARG A 55 -17.12 8.84 -11.62
C ARG A 55 -17.36 10.23 -12.19
N GLN A 56 -17.40 11.26 -11.34
CA GLN A 56 -17.59 12.64 -11.77
C GLN A 56 -16.46 13.09 -12.72
N SER A 57 -15.21 12.73 -12.40
CA SER A 57 -14.06 13.05 -13.26
C SER A 57 -14.13 12.33 -14.62
N ILE A 58 -14.59 11.09 -14.65
CA ILE A 58 -14.78 10.30 -15.88
C ILE A 58 -15.89 10.94 -16.74
N GLU A 59 -17.01 11.32 -16.14
CA GLU A 59 -18.10 12.01 -16.85
C GLU A 59 -17.65 13.35 -17.42
N GLU A 60 -16.90 14.14 -16.65
CA GLU A 60 -16.32 15.39 -17.13
C GLU A 60 -15.35 15.15 -18.29
N TYR A 61 -14.53 14.10 -18.19
CA TYR A 61 -13.61 13.71 -19.26
C TYR A 61 -14.35 13.34 -20.55
N PHE A 62 -15.41 12.51 -20.46
CA PHE A 62 -16.25 12.18 -21.61
C PHE A 62 -16.93 13.40 -22.21
N ARG A 63 -17.38 14.34 -21.39
CA ARG A 63 -17.94 15.61 -21.87
C ARG A 63 -16.90 16.42 -22.66
N LYS A 64 -15.69 16.57 -22.13
CA LYS A 64 -14.58 17.25 -22.81
C LYS A 64 -14.19 16.57 -24.12
N VAL A 65 -14.18 15.24 -24.15
CA VAL A 65 -13.93 14.48 -25.39
C VAL A 65 -15.03 14.78 -26.42
N ALA A 66 -16.30 14.74 -26.03
CA ALA A 66 -17.40 15.03 -26.94
C ALA A 66 -17.41 16.49 -27.44
N GLU A 67 -17.06 17.45 -26.57
CA GLU A 67 -16.91 18.86 -26.94
C GLU A 67 -15.76 19.07 -27.92
N ASN A 68 -14.61 18.44 -27.66
CA ASN A 68 -13.46 18.46 -28.56
C ASN A 68 -13.82 17.84 -29.92
N ASP A 69 -14.47 16.68 -29.94
CA ASP A 69 -14.92 16.03 -31.18
C ASP A 69 -15.85 16.98 -31.97
N ALA A 70 -16.79 17.65 -31.30
CA ALA A 70 -17.69 18.60 -31.94
C ALA A 70 -16.95 19.85 -32.46
N GLU A 71 -15.94 20.35 -31.74
CA GLU A 71 -15.08 21.44 -32.19
C GLU A 71 -14.22 21.05 -33.39
N GLU A 72 -13.67 19.86 -33.38
CA GLU A 72 -12.87 19.33 -34.48
C GLU A 72 -13.74 19.12 -35.72
N ASP A 73 -14.95 18.59 -35.57
CA ASP A 73 -15.94 18.49 -36.65
C ASP A 73 -16.32 19.88 -37.20
N ARG A 74 -16.42 20.92 -36.34
CA ARG A 74 -16.64 22.30 -36.79
C ARG A 74 -15.45 22.88 -37.57
N LYS A 75 -14.22 22.61 -37.13
CA LYS A 75 -12.99 23.18 -37.72
C LYS A 75 -12.56 22.46 -39.00
N PHE A 76 -12.68 21.13 -39.04
CA PHE A 76 -12.15 20.28 -40.11
C PHE A 76 -13.23 19.61 -40.96
N GLY A 77 -14.50 19.66 -40.53
CA GLY A 77 -15.60 18.96 -41.17
C GLY A 77 -15.71 17.51 -40.69
N LYS A 78 -16.94 16.99 -40.64
CA LYS A 78 -17.26 15.67 -40.10
C LYS A 78 -16.45 14.56 -40.77
N GLY A 79 -15.55 13.91 -40.02
CA GLY A 79 -14.70 12.82 -40.49
C GLY A 79 -13.44 13.22 -41.27
N ASN A 80 -13.13 14.53 -41.34
CA ASN A 80 -11.94 15.07 -42.00
C ASN A 80 -10.87 15.55 -40.99
N ASN A 81 -10.92 15.08 -39.74
CA ASN A 81 -9.94 15.43 -38.71
C ASN A 81 -8.52 14.94 -39.12
N PRO A 82 -7.56 15.87 -39.35
CA PRO A 82 -6.20 15.52 -39.78
C PRO A 82 -5.39 14.79 -38.71
N TYR A 83 -5.80 14.83 -37.44
CA TYR A 83 -5.13 14.16 -36.31
C TYR A 83 -5.59 12.71 -36.11
N LEU A 84 -6.73 12.31 -36.70
CA LEU A 84 -7.23 10.92 -36.69
C LEU A 84 -6.73 10.09 -37.89
N GLY A 85 -5.94 10.71 -38.78
CA GLY A 85 -5.43 10.12 -40.02
C GLY A 85 -3.99 9.63 -39.89
N ASP A 86 -3.78 8.42 -39.38
CA ASP A 86 -2.53 7.70 -39.62
C ASP A 86 -2.50 7.24 -41.09
N PRO A 87 -1.55 7.69 -41.93
CA PRO A 87 -1.47 7.34 -43.36
C PRO A 87 -1.22 5.83 -43.60
N THR A 88 -0.93 5.04 -42.57
CA THR A 88 -0.78 3.59 -42.66
C THR A 88 -2.12 2.82 -42.64
N ILE A 89 -3.26 3.46 -42.32
CA ILE A 89 -4.57 2.80 -42.17
C ILE A 89 -5.50 3.23 -43.32
N LYS A 90 -5.50 2.45 -44.41
CA LYS A 90 -6.11 2.86 -45.68
C LYS A 90 -7.61 2.58 -45.82
N SER A 91 -8.27 1.87 -44.90
CA SER A 91 -9.72 1.59 -45.03
C SER A 91 -10.52 1.59 -43.72
N LYS A 92 -11.84 1.90 -43.81
CA LYS A 92 -12.80 1.77 -42.69
C LYS A 92 -12.80 0.38 -42.07
N LYS A 93 -12.48 -0.68 -42.84
CA LYS A 93 -12.39 -2.06 -42.35
C LYS A 93 -11.17 -2.26 -41.44
N ASP A 94 -10.04 -1.66 -41.78
CA ASP A 94 -8.82 -1.74 -40.96
C ASP A 94 -8.96 -0.98 -39.65
N ARG A 95 -9.71 0.14 -39.67
CA ARG A 95 -10.11 0.85 -38.44
C ARG A 95 -11.00 -0.01 -37.56
N LEU A 96 -12.01 -0.68 -38.14
CA LEU A 96 -12.91 -1.57 -37.40
C LEU A 96 -12.17 -2.76 -36.79
N GLU A 97 -11.21 -3.35 -37.52
CA GLU A 97 -10.36 -4.43 -36.99
C GLU A 97 -9.43 -3.97 -35.88
N LYS A 98 -8.79 -2.80 -36.00
CA LYS A 98 -7.95 -2.26 -34.94
C LYS A 98 -8.75 -1.89 -33.69
N ILE A 99 -9.96 -1.35 -33.85
CA ILE A 99 -10.88 -1.08 -32.74
C ILE A 99 -11.28 -2.39 -32.06
N ARG A 100 -11.68 -3.42 -32.82
CA ARG A 100 -11.98 -4.74 -32.26
C ARG A 100 -10.79 -5.35 -31.52
N LYS A 101 -9.59 -5.29 -32.10
CA LYS A 101 -8.36 -5.76 -31.44
C LYS A 101 -8.03 -4.95 -30.18
N ALA A 102 -8.30 -3.65 -30.17
CA ALA A 102 -8.11 -2.81 -29.00
C ALA A 102 -9.14 -3.09 -27.89
N GLU A 103 -10.41 -3.31 -28.26
CA GLU A 103 -11.47 -3.76 -27.35
C GLU A 103 -11.14 -5.14 -26.74
N GLU A 104 -10.69 -6.08 -27.56
CA GLU A 104 -10.23 -7.40 -27.11
C GLU A 104 -9.02 -7.29 -26.18
N ALA A 105 -8.02 -6.47 -26.51
CA ALA A 105 -6.86 -6.25 -25.66
C ALA A 105 -7.21 -5.56 -24.32
N LEU A 106 -8.17 -4.63 -24.33
CA LEU A 106 -8.69 -4.01 -23.10
C LEU A 106 -9.44 -5.02 -22.25
N ALA A 107 -10.30 -5.84 -22.85
CA ALA A 107 -11.03 -6.91 -22.16
C ALA A 107 -10.07 -7.96 -21.58
N GLU A 108 -9.00 -8.32 -22.30
CA GLU A 108 -7.93 -9.20 -21.83
C GLU A 108 -7.19 -8.58 -20.62
N ARG A 109 -6.88 -7.27 -20.68
CA ARG A 109 -6.20 -6.54 -19.60
C ARG A 109 -7.06 -6.40 -18.35
N GLU A 110 -8.37 -6.17 -18.51
CA GLU A 110 -9.33 -6.14 -17.39
C GLU A 110 -9.52 -7.55 -16.79
N ARG A 111 -9.54 -8.61 -17.60
CA ARG A 111 -9.52 -10.01 -17.12
C ARG A 111 -8.23 -10.35 -16.38
N GLN A 112 -7.09 -9.83 -16.82
CA GLN A 112 -5.80 -10.01 -16.15
C GLN A 112 -5.73 -9.26 -14.81
N LYS A 113 -6.29 -8.04 -14.72
CA LYS A 113 -6.42 -7.30 -13.46
C LYS A 113 -7.35 -8.00 -12.46
N ALA A 114 -8.48 -8.53 -12.93
CA ALA A 114 -9.42 -9.29 -12.09
C ALA A 114 -8.82 -10.60 -11.56
N LYS A 115 -7.93 -11.26 -12.32
CA LYS A 115 -7.16 -12.43 -11.87
C LYS A 115 -6.06 -12.10 -10.85
N ALA A 116 -5.63 -10.84 -10.75
CA ALA A 116 -4.54 -10.40 -9.86
C ALA A 116 -5.00 -10.00 -8.44
N ALA A 117 -6.31 -9.77 -8.22
CA ALA A 117 -6.85 -9.26 -6.95
C ALA A 117 -7.27 -10.37 -5.95
N GLY A 118 -6.56 -11.49 -5.94
CA GLY A 118 -6.90 -12.69 -5.18
C GLY A 118 -6.88 -12.53 -3.66
N THR A 119 -8.06 -12.70 -3.06
CA THR A 119 -8.39 -13.05 -1.65
C THR A 119 -8.67 -11.87 -0.69
N ALA A 120 -9.89 -11.88 -0.16
CA ALA A 120 -10.34 -10.99 0.89
C ALA A 120 -9.90 -11.49 2.28
N PRO A 121 -9.33 -10.64 3.15
CA PRO A 121 -9.19 -10.96 4.56
C PRO A 121 -10.57 -11.01 5.24
N GLY A 122 -10.68 -11.81 6.30
CA GLY A 122 -11.90 -11.90 7.11
C GLY A 122 -12.34 -10.55 7.67
N PRO A 123 -13.59 -10.43 8.16
CA PRO A 123 -14.18 -9.16 8.55
C PRO A 123 -13.30 -8.43 9.57
N ILE A 124 -12.75 -7.30 9.15
CA ILE A 124 -11.99 -6.39 9.99
C ILE A 124 -12.99 -5.69 10.90
N ASP A 125 -12.78 -5.78 12.23
CA ASP A 125 -13.59 -5.01 13.19
C ASP A 125 -13.54 -3.52 12.78
N PRO A 126 -14.70 -2.85 12.57
CA PRO A 126 -14.78 -1.44 12.17
C PRO A 126 -13.97 -0.48 13.03
N LYS A 127 -13.68 -0.86 14.29
CA LYS A 127 -12.86 -0.09 15.25
C LYS A 127 -11.36 -0.29 15.08
N THR A 128 -10.94 -1.28 14.30
CA THR A 128 -9.52 -1.54 14.02
C THR A 128 -8.92 -0.33 13.30
N GLN A 129 -7.90 0.25 13.92
CA GLN A 129 -7.16 1.37 13.36
C GLN A 129 -5.91 0.84 12.64
N TYR A 130 -5.89 1.00 11.32
CA TYR A 130 -4.74 0.60 10.50
C TYR A 130 -3.75 1.76 10.39
N ASN A 131 -2.46 1.43 10.41
CA ASN A 131 -1.41 2.41 10.12
C ASN A 131 -0.93 2.22 8.69
N PHE A 132 -0.92 3.29 7.91
CA PHE A 132 -0.29 3.25 6.59
C PHE A 132 1.23 3.35 6.63
N THR A 133 1.80 3.84 7.74
CA THR A 133 3.26 4.05 7.86
C THR A 133 4.01 2.88 8.49
N ASP A 134 3.34 2.11 9.32
CA ASP A 134 3.93 1.01 10.07
C ASP A 134 2.83 0.03 10.50
N PRO A 135 2.48 -0.94 9.62
CA PRO A 135 1.35 -1.83 9.81
C PRO A 135 1.46 -2.73 11.05
N GLU A 136 2.67 -3.04 11.49
CA GLU A 136 2.92 -3.98 12.61
C GLU A 136 2.88 -3.28 13.98
N SER A 137 3.00 -1.95 14.02
CA SER A 137 2.92 -1.18 15.26
C SER A 137 1.52 -1.18 15.91
N ARG A 138 1.49 -1.27 17.25
CA ARG A 138 0.26 -1.27 18.05
C ARG A 138 0.16 -0.07 18.98
N ILE A 139 -1.06 0.31 19.36
CA ILE A 139 -1.30 1.34 20.36
C ILE A 139 -1.11 0.72 21.75
N MET A 140 -0.22 1.30 22.56
CA MET A 140 0.14 0.84 23.90
C MET A 140 0.05 2.01 24.91
N PRO A 141 -0.25 1.74 26.18
CA PRO A 141 -0.20 2.76 27.22
C PRO A 141 1.24 3.26 27.40
N ASP A 142 1.39 4.58 27.52
CA ASP A 142 2.66 5.22 27.84
C ASP A 142 2.96 5.04 29.34
N GLY A 143 4.04 4.33 29.65
CA GLY A 143 4.49 4.13 31.03
C GLY A 143 4.98 5.42 31.69
N ALA A 144 5.45 6.40 30.90
CA ALA A 144 5.93 7.69 31.42
C ALA A 144 4.78 8.67 31.71
N ASN A 145 3.67 8.56 31.00
CA ASN A 145 2.53 9.48 31.10
C ASN A 145 1.22 8.69 31.27
N ARG A 146 0.81 8.47 32.52
CA ARG A 146 -0.44 7.76 32.85
C ARG A 146 -1.62 8.36 32.10
N GLY A 147 -2.35 7.51 31.39
CA GLY A 147 -3.53 7.88 30.61
C GLY A 147 -3.23 8.30 29.17
N SER A 148 -1.97 8.39 28.77
CA SER A 148 -1.60 8.64 27.37
C SER A 148 -1.23 7.34 26.66
N PHE A 149 -1.49 7.30 25.35
CA PHE A 149 -1.18 6.16 24.51
C PHE A 149 -0.14 6.53 23.44
N VAL A 150 0.81 5.63 23.23
CA VAL A 150 1.88 5.72 22.24
C VAL A 150 1.79 4.54 21.28
N ARG A 151 2.19 4.76 20.04
CA ARG A 151 2.30 3.67 19.07
C ARG A 151 3.72 3.13 19.13
N ALA A 152 3.85 1.84 19.43
CA ALA A 152 5.14 1.23 19.73
C ALA A 152 5.16 -0.25 19.33
N TYR A 153 6.38 -0.76 19.18
CA TYR A 153 6.68 -2.19 19.19
C TYR A 153 6.90 -2.66 20.63
N ASN A 154 6.55 -3.91 20.89
CA ASN A 154 6.87 -4.54 22.18
C ASN A 154 8.11 -5.39 21.98
N CYS A 155 9.26 -4.77 22.19
CA CYS A 155 10.53 -5.45 21.99
C CYS A 155 10.89 -6.25 23.24
N GLN A 156 11.28 -7.50 23.07
CA GLN A 156 11.78 -8.37 24.13
C GLN A 156 13.25 -8.66 23.87
N ALA A 157 14.07 -8.62 24.92
CA ALA A 157 15.47 -8.96 24.85
C ALA A 157 15.86 -9.93 25.97
N VAL A 158 16.70 -10.92 25.62
CA VAL A 158 17.31 -11.85 26.57
C VAL A 158 18.76 -11.46 26.75
N VAL A 159 19.18 -11.27 28.01
CA VAL A 159 20.55 -10.87 28.39
C VAL A 159 21.21 -11.97 29.20
N ASP A 160 22.41 -12.39 28.80
CA ASP A 160 23.24 -13.33 29.54
C ASP A 160 23.89 -12.67 30.77
N GLY A 161 23.89 -13.36 31.89
CA GLY A 161 24.35 -12.83 33.17
C GLY A 161 25.87 -12.75 33.37
N LYS A 162 26.69 -13.34 32.47
CA LYS A 162 28.16 -13.33 32.62
C LYS A 162 28.76 -11.97 32.29
N ALA A 163 28.49 -11.48 31.08
CA ALA A 163 29.00 -10.18 30.60
C ALA A 163 27.88 -9.24 30.13
N GLN A 164 26.62 -9.52 30.48
CA GLN A 164 25.45 -8.70 30.12
C GLN A 164 25.24 -8.55 28.61
N ILE A 165 25.55 -9.60 27.85
CA ILE A 165 25.39 -9.64 26.40
C ILE A 165 23.95 -10.00 26.04
N ILE A 166 23.33 -9.25 25.12
CA ILE A 166 22.01 -9.60 24.56
C ILE A 166 22.18 -10.80 23.63
N VAL A 167 21.57 -11.94 23.97
CA VAL A 167 21.67 -13.21 23.22
C VAL A 167 20.47 -13.48 22.31
N ALA A 168 19.33 -12.84 22.56
CA ALA A 168 18.16 -12.88 21.70
C ALA A 168 17.38 -11.56 21.78
N ALA A 169 16.73 -11.19 20.68
CA ALA A 169 15.82 -10.04 20.63
C ALA A 169 14.69 -10.29 19.62
N GLU A 170 13.48 -9.85 19.98
CA GLU A 170 12.26 -9.90 19.15
C GLU A 170 11.52 -8.56 19.27
N ALA A 171 10.80 -8.12 18.24
CA ALA A 171 10.09 -6.83 18.18
C ALA A 171 8.68 -6.96 17.59
#